data_AF-A0A7D5G9X1-F1
#
_entry.id   AF-A0A7D5G9X1-F1
#
_cell.length_a   1.000
_cell.length_b   1.000
_cell.length_c   1.000
_cell.angle_alpha   90.00
_cell.angle_beta   90.00
_cell.angle_gamma   90.00
#
_symmetry.space_group_name_H-M   'P 1'
#
loop_
_entity.id
_entity.type
_entity.pdbx_description
1 polymer ?
#
loop_
_entity_poly.entity_id
_entity_poly.type
_entity_poly.pdbx_seq_one_letter_code
_entity_poly.pdbx_strand_id
1 'polypeptide(L)'
;MDSTRGPMDTLRAMLAVGREEQIGVSAASLGYYAFNALLPLLLLVITVFSATGNLAGIPAFVERVAGVNPQRLQSLLQQFGGDAPGQSRAVVLALVITSWSGLRMFRAVDSNFVALYGERKSRSLVQHLLDSLLVLATVSIGLVGLAVGGAALAVAVSGILWVFLGPVLLFAGLVALFVPMYYLLAIDSTVRQVLPGAAFAAGLWTVSMLGFRLYFSTAESVKLYGLAGGVLLVLSWLYVAALALLLGVVLNALLAGRVEPDHGWLPHVDAE
;
A
#
# COMPACT_ATOMS: atom_id res chain seq x y z
N MET A 1 -33.17 -6.02 -6.57
CA MET A 1 -32.50 -4.73 -6.27
C MET A 1 -32.94 -4.32 -4.88
N ASP A 2 -32.17 -4.71 -3.87
CA ASP A 2 -32.51 -4.42 -2.47
C ASP A 2 -31.54 -3.35 -1.95
N SER A 3 -31.93 -2.10 -2.18
CA SER A 3 -31.21 -0.94 -1.70
C SER A 3 -31.55 -0.71 -0.23
N THR A 4 -30.89 -1.45 0.66
CA THR A 4 -30.37 -1.01 1.98
C THR A 4 -29.91 -2.22 2.79
N ARG A 5 -28.78 -2.83 2.41
CA ARG A 5 -28.04 -3.65 3.38
C ARG A 5 -27.61 -2.72 4.51
N GLY A 6 -27.87 -3.09 5.77
CA GLY A 6 -27.35 -2.35 6.90
C GLY A 6 -25.81 -2.28 6.86
N PRO A 7 -25.17 -1.37 7.61
CA PRO A 7 -23.71 -1.33 7.68
C PRO A 7 -23.12 -2.68 8.15
N MET A 8 -23.83 -3.37 9.06
CA MET A 8 -23.45 -4.70 9.53
C MET A 8 -23.59 -5.77 8.44
N ASP A 9 -24.66 -5.74 7.64
CA ASP A 9 -24.87 -6.71 6.56
C ASP A 9 -23.85 -6.50 5.43
N THR A 10 -23.49 -5.24 5.17
CA THR A 10 -22.42 -4.91 4.22
C THR A 10 -21.08 -5.45 4.70
N LEU A 11 -20.76 -5.30 5.98
CA LEU A 11 -19.54 -5.85 6.57
C LEU A 11 -19.52 -7.38 6.51
N ARG A 12 -20.63 -8.05 6.85
CA ARG A 12 -20.75 -9.51 6.73
C ARG A 12 -20.59 -9.98 5.29
N ALA A 13 -21.21 -9.30 4.34
CA ALA A 13 -21.06 -9.58 2.91
C ALA A 13 -19.61 -9.38 2.44
N MET A 14 -18.94 -8.31 2.88
CA MET A 14 -17.52 -8.08 2.59
C MET A 14 -16.64 -9.20 3.11
N LEU A 15 -16.88 -9.69 4.34
CA LEU A 15 -16.12 -10.79 4.92
C LEU A 15 -16.38 -12.12 4.20
N ALA A 16 -17.62 -12.37 3.79
CA ALA A 16 -17.99 -13.56 3.02
C ALA A 16 -17.28 -13.57 1.66
N VAL A 17 -17.48 -12.52 0.85
CA VAL A 17 -16.80 -12.37 -0.46
C VAL A 17 -15.29 -12.37 -0.29
N GLY A 18 -14.77 -11.70 0.74
CA GLY A 18 -13.33 -11.65 1.00
C GLY A 18 -12.72 -13.02 1.30
N ARG A 19 -13.48 -13.94 1.91
CA ARG A 19 -13.05 -15.32 2.15
C ARG A 19 -13.15 -16.17 0.90
N GLU A 20 -14.26 -16.06 0.18
CA GLU A 20 -14.53 -16.77 -1.07
C GLU A 20 -13.45 -16.48 -2.12
N GLU A 21 -13.13 -15.21 -2.32
CA GLU A 21 -12.09 -14.72 -3.25
C GLU A 21 -10.66 -14.80 -2.67
N GLN A 22 -10.49 -15.42 -1.50
CA GLN A 22 -9.20 -15.60 -0.83
C GLN A 22 -8.37 -14.31 -0.71
N ILE A 23 -9.03 -13.19 -0.41
CA ILE A 23 -8.41 -11.86 -0.36
C ILE A 23 -7.24 -11.80 0.62
N GLY A 24 -7.28 -12.57 1.71
CA GLY A 24 -6.14 -12.71 2.62
C GLY A 24 -4.90 -13.32 1.95
N VAL A 25 -5.05 -14.37 1.14
CA VAL A 25 -3.93 -14.99 0.42
C VAL A 25 -3.36 -14.02 -0.61
N SER A 26 -4.24 -13.34 -1.36
CA SER A 26 -3.86 -12.27 -2.28
C SER A 26 -3.07 -11.17 -1.55
N ALA A 27 -3.59 -10.67 -0.43
CA ALA A 27 -2.91 -9.63 0.37
C ALA A 27 -1.53 -10.08 0.86
N ALA A 28 -1.36 -11.34 1.27
CA ALA A 28 -0.06 -11.89 1.65
C ALA A 28 0.93 -11.90 0.48
N SER A 29 0.48 -12.28 -0.72
CA SER A 29 1.32 -12.24 -1.92
C SER A 29 1.73 -10.81 -2.29
N LEU A 30 0.81 -9.83 -2.20
CA LEU A 30 1.10 -8.41 -2.41
C LEU A 30 2.13 -7.92 -1.39
N GLY A 31 1.96 -8.27 -0.11
CA GLY A 31 2.90 -7.92 0.95
C GLY A 31 4.30 -8.47 0.69
N TYR A 32 4.40 -9.73 0.24
CA TYR A 32 5.67 -10.34 -0.14
C TYR A 32 6.35 -9.59 -1.31
N TYR A 33 5.63 -9.31 -2.41
CA TYR A 33 6.22 -8.60 -3.54
C TYR A 33 6.59 -7.16 -3.18
N ALA A 34 5.78 -6.47 -2.37
CA ALA A 34 6.09 -5.13 -1.87
C ALA A 34 7.37 -5.15 -1.01
N PHE A 35 7.51 -6.11 -0.10
CA PHE A 35 8.72 -6.26 0.71
C PHE A 35 9.95 -6.56 -0.14
N ASN A 36 9.83 -7.46 -1.11
CA ASN A 36 10.92 -7.83 -2.01
C ASN A 36 11.34 -6.66 -2.91
N ALA A 37 10.41 -5.77 -3.27
CA ALA A 37 10.69 -4.54 -3.99
C ALA A 37 11.34 -3.46 -3.11
N LEU A 38 10.98 -3.41 -1.82
CA LEU A 38 11.35 -2.35 -0.89
C LEU A 38 12.87 -2.26 -0.68
N LEU A 39 13.53 -3.39 -0.36
CA LEU A 39 14.95 -3.37 -0.02
C LEU A 39 15.86 -2.92 -1.18
N PRO A 40 15.74 -3.48 -2.40
CA PRO A 40 16.54 -3.00 -3.51
C PRO A 40 16.13 -1.59 -3.97
N LEU A 41 14.85 -1.21 -3.82
CA LEU A 41 14.42 0.17 -4.10
C LEU A 41 15.11 1.16 -3.18
N LEU A 42 15.26 0.84 -1.89
CA LEU A 42 16.02 1.68 -0.97
C LEU A 42 17.47 1.86 -1.45
N LEU A 43 18.13 0.79 -1.90
CA LEU A 43 19.49 0.90 -2.46
C LEU A 43 19.51 1.87 -3.66
N LEU A 44 18.57 1.75 -4.59
CA LEU A 44 18.48 2.64 -5.76
C LEU A 44 18.27 4.10 -5.37
N VAL A 45 17.38 4.35 -4.41
CA VAL A 45 17.14 5.69 -3.86
C VAL A 45 18.44 6.24 -3.28
N ILE A 46 19.12 5.47 -2.43
CA ILE A 46 20.40 5.85 -1.83
C ILE A 46 21.44 6.19 -2.91
N THR A 47 21.61 5.34 -3.93
CA THR A 47 22.55 5.57 -5.02
C THR A 47 22.25 6.88 -5.78
N VAL A 48 20.97 7.16 -6.08
CA VAL A 48 20.58 8.41 -6.75
C VAL A 48 20.90 9.62 -5.87
N PHE A 49 20.57 9.58 -4.58
CA PHE A 49 20.87 10.69 -3.68
C PHE A 49 22.38 10.89 -3.45
N SER A 50 23.15 9.81 -3.30
CA SER A 50 24.62 9.86 -3.26
C SER A 50 25.19 10.58 -4.48
N ALA A 51 24.70 10.24 -5.68
CA ALA A 51 25.16 10.86 -6.94
C ALA A 51 24.85 12.37 -7.01
N THR A 52 23.77 12.82 -6.38
CA THR A 52 23.42 14.26 -6.31
C THR A 52 24.11 15.04 -5.18
N GLY A 53 24.89 14.38 -4.31
CA GLY A 53 25.57 15.03 -3.18
C GLY A 53 24.65 15.46 -2.03
N ASN A 54 23.36 15.07 -2.04
CA ASN A 54 22.36 15.50 -1.04
C ASN A 54 22.03 14.40 -0.02
N LEU A 55 23.06 13.81 0.59
CA LEU A 55 22.90 12.73 1.57
C LEU A 55 22.39 13.22 2.94
N ALA A 56 22.57 14.50 3.25
CA ALA A 56 22.19 15.08 4.55
C ALA A 56 20.66 15.18 4.75
N GLY A 57 19.88 15.29 3.66
CA GLY A 57 18.43 15.45 3.74
C GLY A 57 17.64 14.16 4.02
N ILE A 58 18.19 13.00 3.66
CA ILE A 58 17.47 11.71 3.71
C ILE A 58 17.13 11.27 5.15
N PRO A 59 18.06 11.31 6.13
CA PRO A 59 17.77 10.87 7.50
C PRO A 59 16.69 11.72 8.17
N ALA A 60 16.74 13.04 7.99
CA ALA A 60 15.73 13.95 8.51
C ALA A 60 14.37 13.79 7.80
N PHE A 61 14.37 13.48 6.50
CA PHE A 61 13.16 13.18 5.74
C PHE A 61 12.49 11.89 6.23
N VAL A 62 13.26 10.81 6.34
CA VAL A 62 12.75 9.50 6.75
C VAL A 62 12.32 9.50 8.22
N GLU A 63 13.01 10.23 9.10
CA GLU A 63 12.55 10.44 10.48
C GLU A 63 11.19 11.15 10.53
N ARG A 64 10.99 12.21 9.75
CA ARG A 64 9.73 12.97 9.77
C ARG A 64 8.56 12.21 9.14
N VAL A 65 8.82 11.46 8.07
CA VAL A 65 7.77 10.72 7.35
C VAL A 65 7.47 9.38 8.03
N ALA A 66 8.51 8.62 8.37
CA ALA A 66 8.38 7.24 8.85
C ALA A 66 8.65 7.08 10.36
N GLY A 67 9.10 8.13 11.07
CA GLY A 67 9.42 8.04 12.50
C GLY A 67 10.68 7.19 12.78
N VAL A 68 11.49 6.92 11.77
CA VAL A 68 12.68 6.06 11.89
C VAL A 68 13.86 6.88 12.37
N ASN A 69 14.63 6.31 13.30
CA ASN A 69 15.83 6.92 13.85
C ASN A 69 16.85 7.29 12.74
N PRO A 70 17.25 8.58 12.60
CA PRO A 70 18.18 9.06 11.57
C PRO A 70 19.53 8.37 11.59
N GLN A 71 20.04 8.04 12.78
CA GLN A 71 21.39 7.49 12.96
C GLN A 71 21.49 6.09 12.33
N ARG A 72 20.44 5.26 12.47
CA ARG A 72 20.38 3.95 11.78
C ARG A 72 20.36 4.10 10.27
N LEU A 73 19.67 5.12 9.75
CA LEU A 73 19.66 5.36 8.31
C LEU A 73 21.02 5.88 7.82
N GLN A 74 21.68 6.77 8.56
CA GLN A 74 23.02 7.25 8.23
C GLN A 74 24.05 6.13 8.19
N SER A 75 24.01 5.18 9.12
CA SER A 75 24.92 4.02 9.08
C SER A 75 24.70 3.16 7.83
N LEU A 76 23.45 2.97 7.40
CA LEU A 76 23.14 2.26 6.15
C LEU A 76 23.60 3.05 4.92
N LEU A 77 23.39 4.37 4.91
CA LEU A 77 23.86 5.25 3.84
C LEU A 77 25.39 5.21 3.69
N GLN A 78 26.14 5.19 4.79
CA GLN A 78 27.60 5.08 4.75
C GLN A 78 28.06 3.69 4.30
N GLN A 79 27.33 2.64 4.68
CA GLN A 79 27.65 1.26 4.32
C GLN A 79 27.36 0.94 2.84
N PHE A 80 26.32 1.53 2.26
CA PHE A 80 25.87 1.26 0.89
C PHE A 80 26.14 2.40 -0.12
N GLY A 81 26.44 3.60 0.36
CA GLY A 81 26.58 4.81 -0.46
C GLY A 81 27.99 5.14 -0.96
N GLY A 82 29.01 4.36 -0.58
CA GLY A 82 30.37 4.52 -1.11
C GLY A 82 30.62 3.76 -2.42
N ASP A 83 31.73 4.07 -3.11
CA ASP A 83 32.26 3.36 -4.30
C ASP A 83 32.80 1.96 -3.94
N ALA A 84 31.97 1.14 -3.30
CA ALA A 84 32.33 -0.22 -2.96
C ALA A 84 32.50 -1.05 -4.25
N PRO A 85 33.57 -1.87 -4.37
CA PRO A 85 33.72 -2.80 -5.47
C PRO A 85 32.48 -3.68 -5.61
N GLY A 86 31.76 -3.57 -6.73
CA GLY A 86 30.52 -4.31 -6.99
C GLY A 86 29.21 -3.53 -6.84
N GLN A 87 29.26 -2.24 -6.49
CA GLN A 87 28.06 -1.39 -6.39
C GLN A 87 27.26 -1.36 -7.70
N SER A 88 27.92 -1.29 -8.86
CA SER A 88 27.25 -1.33 -10.17
C SER A 88 26.47 -2.63 -10.39
N ARG A 89 27.03 -3.79 -9.98
CA ARG A 89 26.32 -5.07 -10.03
C ARG A 89 25.13 -5.11 -9.08
N ALA A 90 25.29 -4.54 -7.87
CA ALA A 90 24.21 -4.45 -6.90
C ALA A 90 23.06 -3.55 -7.39
N VAL A 91 23.36 -2.43 -8.04
CA VAL A 91 22.37 -1.54 -8.67
C VAL A 91 21.60 -2.26 -9.79
N VAL A 92 22.29 -2.98 -10.67
CA VAL A 92 21.65 -3.76 -11.73
C VAL A 92 20.73 -4.84 -11.14
N LEU A 93 21.21 -5.59 -10.14
CA LEU A 93 20.40 -6.59 -9.45
C LEU A 93 19.19 -5.94 -8.77
N ALA A 94 19.37 -4.78 -8.14
CA ALA A 94 18.29 -4.06 -7.49
C ALA A 94 17.23 -3.60 -8.48
N LEU A 95 17.63 -3.05 -9.64
CA LEU A 95 16.70 -2.72 -10.72
C LEU A 95 15.89 -3.94 -11.15
N VAL A 96 16.56 -5.07 -11.41
CA VAL A 96 15.88 -6.30 -11.85
C VAL A 96 14.90 -6.80 -10.79
N ILE A 97 15.32 -6.91 -9.53
CA ILE A 97 14.48 -7.44 -8.44
C ILE A 97 13.29 -6.51 -8.17
N THR A 98 13.51 -5.19 -8.08
CA THR A 98 12.45 -4.23 -7.82
C THR A 98 11.47 -4.15 -8.99
N SER A 99 11.95 -4.11 -10.24
CA SER A 99 11.07 -4.12 -11.41
C SER A 99 10.26 -5.41 -11.51
N TRP A 100 10.88 -6.57 -11.30
CA TRP A 100 10.18 -7.86 -11.30
C TRP A 100 9.12 -7.92 -10.20
N SER A 101 9.47 -7.50 -8.98
CA SER A 101 8.56 -7.51 -7.83
C SER A 101 7.40 -6.53 -8.02
N GLY A 102 7.67 -5.32 -8.53
CA GLY A 102 6.64 -4.34 -8.86
C GLY A 102 5.67 -4.86 -9.92
N LEU A 103 6.16 -5.54 -10.96
CA LEU A 103 5.32 -6.16 -11.99
C LEU A 103 4.45 -7.29 -11.42
N ARG A 104 5.00 -8.12 -10.53
CA ARG A 104 4.24 -9.19 -9.85
C ARG A 104 3.18 -8.63 -8.92
N MET A 105 3.50 -7.58 -8.17
CA MET A 105 2.55 -6.86 -7.31
C MET A 105 1.41 -6.27 -8.12
N PHE A 106 1.72 -5.57 -9.22
CA PHE A 106 0.71 -5.00 -10.11
C PHE A 106 -0.22 -6.07 -10.69
N ARG A 107 0.35 -7.17 -11.21
CA ARG A 107 -0.46 -8.29 -11.73
C ARG A 107 -1.37 -8.90 -10.69
N ALA A 108 -0.90 -9.02 -9.44
CA ALA A 108 -1.71 -9.55 -8.35
C ALA A 108 -2.86 -8.59 -7.98
N VAL A 109 -2.64 -7.27 -8.02
CA VAL A 109 -3.72 -6.28 -7.86
C VAL A 109 -4.72 -6.40 -9.00
N ASP A 110 -4.26 -6.33 -10.26
CA ASP A 110 -5.12 -6.36 -11.45
C ASP A 110 -5.96 -7.66 -11.52
N SER A 111 -5.38 -8.82 -11.18
CA SER A 111 -6.12 -10.08 -11.16
C SER A 111 -7.26 -10.08 -10.14
N ASN A 112 -7.10 -9.43 -8.98
CA ASN A 112 -8.18 -9.30 -8.00
C ASN A 112 -9.29 -8.36 -8.51
N PHE A 113 -8.95 -7.28 -9.22
CA PHE A 113 -9.96 -6.45 -9.87
C PHE A 113 -10.71 -7.21 -10.96
N VAL A 114 -10.00 -8.01 -11.77
CA VAL A 114 -10.63 -8.86 -12.80
C VAL A 114 -11.53 -9.93 -12.17
N ALA A 115 -11.13 -10.55 -11.06
CA ALA A 115 -11.98 -11.51 -10.35
C ALA A 115 -13.29 -10.86 -9.86
N LEU A 116 -13.20 -9.67 -9.27
CA LEU A 116 -14.35 -8.98 -8.65
C LEU A 116 -15.24 -8.19 -9.63
N TYR A 117 -14.71 -7.75 -10.77
CA TYR A 117 -15.46 -6.96 -11.78
C TYR A 117 -15.72 -7.72 -13.08
N GLY A 118 -15.14 -8.91 -13.24
CA GLY A 118 -15.17 -9.71 -14.46
C GLY A 118 -14.04 -9.37 -15.44
N GLU A 119 -13.92 -10.17 -16.51
CA GLU A 119 -12.93 -9.95 -17.56
C GLU A 119 -13.23 -8.70 -18.41
N ARG A 120 -12.18 -7.93 -18.73
CA ARG A 120 -12.23 -6.83 -19.70
C ARG A 120 -12.33 -7.41 -21.12
N LYS A 121 -13.52 -7.85 -21.52
CA LYS A 121 -13.78 -8.63 -22.76
C LYS A 121 -13.51 -7.94 -24.10
N SER A 122 -12.78 -6.82 -24.16
CA SER A 122 -12.60 -6.07 -25.42
C SER A 122 -11.35 -5.18 -25.52
N ARG A 123 -10.37 -5.29 -24.61
CA ARG A 123 -9.17 -4.43 -24.68
C ARG A 123 -8.03 -5.15 -25.41
N SER A 124 -7.42 -4.44 -26.36
CA SER A 124 -6.21 -4.92 -27.04
C SER A 124 -5.05 -5.07 -26.04
N LEU A 125 -4.09 -5.97 -26.32
CA LEU A 125 -2.88 -6.13 -25.49
C LEU A 125 -2.15 -4.80 -25.23
N VAL A 126 -2.19 -3.89 -26.20
CA VAL A 126 -1.59 -2.54 -26.09
C VAL A 126 -2.33 -1.69 -25.05
N GLN A 127 -3.67 -1.71 -25.05
CA GLN A 127 -4.46 -0.98 -24.06
C GLN A 127 -4.21 -1.52 -22.65
N HIS A 128 -4.11 -2.84 -22.48
CA HIS A 128 -3.75 -3.43 -21.18
C HIS A 128 -2.37 -2.96 -20.68
N LEU A 129 -1.37 -2.89 -21.56
CA LEU A 129 -0.04 -2.38 -21.20
C LEU A 129 -0.07 -0.89 -20.86
N LEU A 130 -0.80 -0.09 -21.61
CA LEU A 130 -0.96 1.35 -21.33
C LEU A 130 -1.67 1.59 -20.01
N ASP A 131 -2.77 0.88 -19.73
CA ASP A 131 -3.48 0.96 -18.45
C ASP A 131 -2.57 0.57 -17.28
N SER A 132 -1.78 -0.49 -17.46
CA SER A 132 -0.80 -0.93 -16.46
C SER A 132 0.27 0.12 -16.20
N LEU A 133 0.81 0.74 -17.26
CA LEU A 133 1.79 1.81 -17.15
C LEU A 133 1.20 3.08 -16.52
N LEU A 134 -0.04 3.44 -16.86
CA LEU A 134 -0.74 4.58 -16.30
C LEU A 134 -1.02 4.38 -14.82
N VAL A 135 -1.47 3.20 -14.41
CA VAL A 135 -1.66 2.86 -12.99
C VAL A 135 -0.32 2.91 -12.25
N LEU A 136 0.73 2.28 -12.80
CA LEU A 136 2.05 2.32 -12.20
C LEU A 136 2.56 3.76 -12.04
N ALA A 137 2.44 4.58 -13.10
CA ALA A 137 2.82 6.00 -13.05
C ALA A 137 2.00 6.78 -12.03
N THR A 138 0.68 6.57 -11.97
CA THR A 138 -0.21 7.21 -10.99
C THR A 138 0.19 6.86 -9.57
N VAL A 139 0.45 5.57 -9.31
CA VAL A 139 0.88 5.09 -7.98
C VAL A 139 2.26 5.65 -7.63
N SER A 140 3.22 5.61 -8.55
CA SER A 140 4.56 6.16 -8.33
C SER A 140 4.54 7.67 -8.06
N ILE A 141 3.83 8.45 -8.88
CA ILE A 141 3.70 9.90 -8.72
C ILE A 141 2.96 10.21 -7.41
N GLY A 142 1.88 9.50 -7.11
CA GLY A 142 1.11 9.71 -5.89
C GLY A 142 1.90 9.37 -4.62
N LEU A 143 2.68 8.28 -4.62
CA LEU A 143 3.57 7.94 -3.52
C LEU A 143 4.66 8.99 -3.31
N VAL A 144 5.29 9.46 -4.40
CA VAL A 144 6.29 10.54 -4.33
C VAL A 144 5.64 11.83 -3.83
N GLY A 145 4.47 12.19 -4.34
CA GLY A 145 3.70 13.36 -3.91
C GLY A 145 3.31 13.29 -2.43
N LEU A 146 2.84 12.14 -1.97
CA LEU A 146 2.56 11.88 -0.55
C LEU A 146 3.80 12.04 0.32
N ALA A 147 4.94 11.49 -0.11
CA ALA A 147 6.17 11.53 0.66
C ALA A 147 6.75 12.96 0.72
N VAL A 148 6.83 13.65 -0.43
CA VAL A 148 7.34 15.03 -0.52
C VAL A 148 6.39 16.02 0.15
N GLY A 149 5.09 15.95 -0.15
CA GLY A 149 4.07 16.81 0.43
C GLY A 149 3.94 16.60 1.94
N GLY A 150 3.95 15.35 2.39
CA GLY A 150 3.97 15.00 3.81
C GLY A 150 5.19 15.57 4.54
N ALA A 151 6.39 15.46 3.94
CA ALA A 151 7.60 16.02 4.52
C ALA A 151 7.61 17.55 4.55
N ALA A 152 7.16 18.21 3.48
CA ALA A 152 7.05 19.67 3.43
C ALA A 152 6.09 20.20 4.49
N LEU A 153 4.93 19.56 4.65
CA LEU A 153 3.93 19.91 5.66
C LEU A 153 4.42 19.62 7.08
N ALA A 154 5.16 18.52 7.29
CA ALA A 154 5.78 18.21 8.59
C ALA A 154 6.84 19.24 9.01
N VAL A 155 7.44 19.97 8.07
CA VAL A 155 8.35 21.08 8.36
C VAL A 155 7.57 22.36 8.67
N ALA A 156 6.51 22.62 7.91
CA ALA A 156 5.69 23.82 8.09
C ALA A 156 4.82 23.78 9.35
N VAL A 157 4.43 22.58 9.81
CA VAL A 157 3.51 22.37 10.92
C VAL A 157 4.18 21.46 11.95
N SER A 158 4.42 21.99 13.16
CA SER A 158 5.06 21.25 14.26
C SER A 158 4.19 21.19 15.52
N GLY A 159 4.50 20.25 16.41
CA GLY A 159 3.86 20.14 17.72
C GLY A 159 2.50 19.43 17.69
N ILE A 160 1.63 19.76 18.65
CA ILE A 160 0.34 19.08 18.86
C ILE A 160 -0.56 19.11 17.61
N LEU A 161 -0.46 20.15 16.79
CA LEU A 161 -1.25 20.30 15.57
C LEU A 161 -0.92 19.21 14.54
N TRP A 162 0.35 18.79 14.43
CA TRP A 162 0.76 17.72 13.51
C TRP A 162 0.22 16.35 13.92
N VAL A 163 0.03 16.11 15.22
CA VAL A 163 -0.52 14.85 15.75
C VAL A 163 -1.94 14.61 15.22
N PHE A 164 -2.74 15.67 15.11
CA PHE A 164 -4.11 15.60 14.58
C PHE A 164 -4.17 15.78 13.06
N LEU A 165 -3.37 16.70 12.50
CA LEU A 165 -3.43 17.03 11.07
C LEU A 165 -2.74 15.97 10.19
N GLY A 166 -1.66 15.36 10.67
CA GLY A 166 -0.89 14.36 9.92
C GLY A 166 -1.74 13.17 9.47
N PRO A 167 -2.52 12.51 10.35
CA PRO A 167 -3.42 11.42 9.95
C PRO A 167 -4.51 11.86 8.97
N VAL A 168 -5.06 13.06 9.12
CA VAL A 168 -6.07 13.60 8.20
C VAL A 168 -5.48 13.84 6.81
N LEU A 169 -4.28 14.41 6.73
CA LEU A 169 -3.56 14.62 5.48
C LEU A 169 -3.16 13.30 4.83
N LEU A 170 -2.69 12.34 5.62
CA LEU A 170 -2.39 10.98 5.14
C LEU A 170 -3.64 10.34 4.55
N PHE A 171 -4.76 10.38 5.26
CA PHE A 171 -6.04 9.87 4.75
C PHE A 171 -6.43 10.56 3.44
N ALA A 172 -6.45 11.88 3.40
CA ALA A 172 -6.84 12.63 2.19
C ALA A 172 -5.93 12.33 1.00
N GLY A 173 -4.61 12.26 1.23
CA GLY A 173 -3.66 11.94 0.18
C GLY A 173 -3.75 10.48 -0.28
N LEU A 174 -4.03 9.53 0.62
CA LEU A 174 -4.30 8.14 0.24
C LEU A 174 -5.60 8.01 -0.57
N VAL A 175 -6.66 8.76 -0.22
CA VAL A 175 -7.88 8.82 -1.04
C VAL A 175 -7.55 9.36 -2.44
N ALA A 176 -6.81 10.46 -2.52
CA ALA A 176 -6.39 11.04 -3.79
C ALA A 176 -5.53 10.08 -4.63
N LEU A 177 -4.79 9.18 -3.99
CA LEU A 177 -4.00 8.12 -4.63
C LEU A 177 -4.87 6.93 -5.08
N PHE A 178 -5.77 6.45 -4.23
CA PHE A 178 -6.54 5.23 -4.47
C PHE A 178 -7.71 5.43 -5.43
N VAL A 179 -8.35 6.60 -5.46
CA VAL A 179 -9.46 6.90 -6.39
C VAL A 179 -9.09 6.70 -7.86
N PRO A 180 -8.02 7.33 -8.40
CA PRO A 180 -7.65 7.13 -9.80
C PRO A 180 -7.19 5.69 -10.06
N MET A 181 -6.48 5.07 -9.12
CA MET A 181 -6.07 3.67 -9.24
C MET A 181 -7.28 2.73 -9.38
N TYR A 182 -8.30 2.90 -8.53
CA TYR A 182 -9.51 2.09 -8.57
C TYR A 182 -10.33 2.38 -9.82
N TYR A 183 -10.44 3.64 -10.22
CA TYR A 183 -11.15 4.04 -11.42
C TYR A 183 -10.54 3.42 -12.69
N LEU A 184 -9.21 3.37 -12.80
CA LEU A 184 -8.51 2.78 -13.95
C LEU A 184 -8.66 1.25 -14.02
N LEU A 185 -8.71 0.58 -12.86
CA LEU A 185 -8.76 -0.88 -12.78
C LEU A 185 -10.20 -1.44 -12.76
N ALA A 186 -11.18 -0.68 -12.28
CA ALA A 186 -12.58 -1.10 -12.25
C ALA A 186 -13.24 -0.93 -13.63
N ILE A 187 -14.05 -1.91 -14.02
CA ILE A 187 -14.74 -1.91 -15.32
C ILE A 187 -16.05 -1.14 -15.20
N ASP A 188 -16.36 -0.31 -16.20
CA ASP A 188 -17.59 0.49 -16.32
C ASP A 188 -18.01 1.16 -15.00
N SER A 189 -17.02 1.79 -14.35
CA SER A 189 -17.18 2.39 -13.04
C SER A 189 -17.01 3.90 -13.11
N THR A 190 -17.79 4.62 -12.32
CA THR A 190 -17.70 6.07 -12.16
C THR A 190 -16.86 6.42 -10.93
N VAL A 191 -16.33 7.65 -10.86
CA VAL A 191 -15.57 8.13 -9.69
C VAL A 191 -16.39 8.00 -8.39
N ARG A 192 -17.71 8.24 -8.47
CA ARG A 192 -18.61 8.12 -7.33
C ARG A 192 -18.77 6.68 -6.83
N GLN A 193 -18.65 5.69 -7.72
CA GLN A 193 -18.74 4.27 -7.36
C GLN A 193 -17.45 3.75 -6.74
N VAL A 194 -16.29 4.30 -7.11
CA VAL A 194 -15.00 3.84 -6.54
C VAL A 194 -14.61 4.54 -5.25
N LEU A 195 -15.17 5.73 -4.99
CA LEU A 195 -14.83 6.56 -3.83
C LEU A 195 -15.06 5.86 -2.47
N PRO A 196 -16.18 5.15 -2.21
CA PRO A 196 -16.42 4.54 -0.89
C PRO A 196 -15.34 3.55 -0.49
N GLY A 197 -14.95 2.65 -1.39
CA GLY A 197 -13.90 1.66 -1.19
C GLY A 197 -12.51 2.28 -1.11
N ALA A 198 -12.22 3.32 -1.90
CA ALA A 198 -10.96 4.05 -1.80
C ALA A 198 -10.83 4.75 -0.44
N ALA A 199 -11.90 5.39 0.04
CA ALA A 199 -11.97 6.00 1.37
C ALA A 199 -11.86 4.96 2.49
N PHE A 200 -12.53 3.82 2.37
CA PHE A 200 -12.42 2.72 3.31
C PHE A 200 -10.98 2.20 3.42
N ALA A 201 -10.33 1.93 2.28
CA ALA A 201 -8.95 1.47 2.22
C ALA A 201 -7.98 2.50 2.82
N ALA A 202 -8.13 3.78 2.46
CA ALA A 202 -7.33 4.87 3.02
C ALA A 202 -7.51 4.99 4.55
N GLY A 203 -8.74 4.82 5.04
CA GLY A 203 -9.06 4.83 6.46
C GLY A 203 -8.37 3.69 7.21
N LEU A 204 -8.53 2.46 6.73
CA LEU A 204 -7.91 1.30 7.37
C LEU A 204 -6.37 1.36 7.33
N TRP A 205 -5.80 1.86 6.23
CA TRP A 205 -4.37 2.13 6.13
C TRP A 205 -3.91 3.17 7.16
N THR A 206 -4.65 4.27 7.29
CA THR A 206 -4.33 5.36 8.24
C THR A 206 -4.38 4.85 9.68
N VAL A 207 -5.41 4.09 10.03
CA VAL A 207 -5.55 3.44 11.34
C VAL A 207 -4.42 2.44 11.58
N SER A 208 -4.06 1.63 10.59
CA SER A 208 -2.94 0.70 10.66
C SER A 208 -1.62 1.43 10.95
N MET A 209 -1.38 2.57 10.29
CA MET A 209 -0.20 3.39 10.53
C MET A 209 -0.14 3.93 11.97
N LEU A 210 -1.27 4.34 12.54
CA LEU A 210 -1.35 4.77 13.94
C LEU A 210 -1.06 3.62 14.90
N GLY A 211 -1.65 2.45 14.65
CA GLY A 211 -1.38 1.23 15.44
C GLY A 211 0.09 0.83 15.38
N PHE A 212 0.70 0.93 14.21
CA PHE A 212 2.13 0.64 14.01
C PHE A 212 3.03 1.61 14.76
N ARG A 213 2.71 2.92 14.72
CA ARG A 213 3.41 3.95 15.51
C ARG A 213 3.33 3.68 17.01
N LEU A 214 2.14 3.34 17.51
CA LEU A 214 1.95 3.00 18.93
C LEU A 214 2.78 1.77 19.29
N TYR A 215 2.71 0.71 18.48
CA TYR A 215 3.50 -0.50 18.69
C TYR A 215 5.01 -0.19 18.75
N PHE A 216 5.55 0.58 17.80
CA PHE A 216 6.97 0.98 17.83
C PHE A 216 7.36 1.80 19.06
N SER A 217 6.45 2.61 19.59
CA SER A 217 6.72 3.41 20.78
C SER A 217 6.78 2.59 22.08
N THR A 218 6.16 1.41 22.11
CA THR A 218 5.98 0.60 23.32
C THR A 218 6.69 -0.76 23.26
N ALA A 219 6.97 -1.28 22.07
CA ALA A 219 7.45 -2.65 21.90
C ALA A 219 8.95 -2.79 22.21
N GLU A 220 9.27 -3.30 23.41
CA GLU A 220 10.59 -3.84 23.71
C GLU A 220 10.88 -5.15 22.95
N SER A 221 9.84 -5.88 22.54
CA SER A 221 9.90 -7.18 21.87
C SER A 221 10.53 -7.16 20.47
N VAL A 222 10.48 -6.04 19.74
CA VAL A 222 11.23 -5.88 18.48
C VAL A 222 12.74 -5.97 18.72
N LYS A 223 13.21 -5.57 19.91
CA LYS A 223 14.63 -5.67 20.27
C LYS A 223 15.04 -7.12 20.56
N LEU A 224 14.12 -7.95 21.06
CA LEU A 224 14.37 -9.35 21.41
C LEU A 224 14.57 -10.25 20.17
N TYR A 225 13.82 -10.00 19.10
CA TYR A 225 13.92 -10.75 17.83
C TYR A 225 14.84 -10.08 16.78
N GLY A 226 15.41 -8.92 17.10
CA GLY A 226 16.37 -8.21 16.24
C GLY A 226 15.85 -7.97 14.81
N LEU A 227 16.70 -8.28 13.82
CA LEU A 227 16.37 -8.10 12.40
C LEU A 227 15.13 -8.92 11.98
N ALA A 228 15.00 -10.16 12.46
CA ALA A 228 13.87 -11.02 12.12
C ALA A 228 12.54 -10.44 12.61
N GLY A 229 12.52 -9.87 13.83
CA GLY A 229 11.36 -9.16 14.36
C GLY A 229 10.97 -7.95 13.50
N GLY A 230 11.96 -7.17 13.06
CA GLY A 230 11.75 -6.04 12.14
C GLY A 230 11.17 -6.47 10.79
N VAL A 231 11.68 -7.56 10.20
CA VAL A 231 11.19 -8.10 8.93
C VAL A 231 9.74 -8.59 9.06
N LEU A 232 9.43 -9.38 10.08
CA LEU A 232 8.08 -9.88 10.34
C LEU A 232 7.07 -8.75 10.55
N LEU A 233 7.51 -7.70 11.25
CA LEU A 233 6.68 -6.53 11.51
C LEU A 233 6.38 -5.73 10.23
N VAL A 234 7.39 -5.50 9.38
CA VAL A 234 7.18 -4.84 8.08
C VAL A 234 6.29 -5.68 7.17
N LEU A 235 6.51 -7.00 7.10
CA LEU A 235 5.65 -7.90 6.34
C LEU A 235 4.21 -7.88 6.83
N SER A 236 3.99 -7.87 8.14
CA SER A 236 2.66 -7.79 8.75
C SER A 236 1.97 -6.47 8.42
N TRP A 237 2.72 -5.36 8.43
CA TRP A 237 2.19 -4.06 8.05
C TRP A 237 1.82 -4.00 6.57
N LEU A 238 2.71 -4.46 5.68
CA LEU A 238 2.44 -4.55 4.25
C LEU A 238 1.25 -5.45 3.94
N TYR A 239 1.08 -6.54 4.69
CA TYR A 239 -0.09 -7.40 4.62
C TYR A 239 -1.38 -6.64 4.96
N VAL A 240 -1.42 -5.93 6.09
CA VAL A 240 -2.61 -5.14 6.49
C VAL A 240 -2.91 -4.04 5.49
N ALA A 241 -1.88 -3.39 4.96
CA ALA A 241 -1.97 -2.39 3.89
C ALA A 241 -2.60 -2.98 2.61
N ALA A 242 -2.10 -4.13 2.15
CA ALA A 242 -2.64 -4.83 0.99
C ALA A 242 -4.08 -5.33 1.23
N LEU A 243 -4.37 -5.80 2.44
CA LEU A 243 -5.70 -6.23 2.85
C LEU A 243 -6.69 -5.06 2.82
N ALA A 244 -6.31 -3.89 3.33
CA ALA A 244 -7.12 -2.68 3.27
C ALA A 244 -7.47 -2.28 1.84
N LEU A 245 -6.48 -2.32 0.95
CA LEU A 245 -6.67 -2.06 -0.47
C LEU A 245 -7.70 -3.03 -1.07
N LEU A 246 -7.44 -4.34 -0.98
CA LEU A 246 -8.31 -5.34 -1.61
C LEU A 246 -9.72 -5.37 -1.00
N LEU A 247 -9.88 -5.17 0.30
CA LEU A 247 -11.20 -5.04 0.92
C LEU A 247 -11.94 -3.79 0.43
N GLY A 248 -11.24 -2.70 0.13
CA GLY A 248 -11.84 -1.54 -0.54
C GLY A 248 -12.37 -1.88 -1.94
N VAL A 249 -11.68 -2.76 -2.68
CA VAL A 249 -12.15 -3.25 -3.99
C VAL A 249 -13.42 -4.08 -3.83
N VAL A 250 -13.44 -5.00 -2.85
CA VAL A 250 -14.62 -5.82 -2.50
C VAL A 250 -15.80 -4.94 -2.11
N LEU A 251 -15.59 -3.91 -1.29
CA LEU A 251 -16.65 -2.97 -0.90
C LEU A 251 -17.28 -2.30 -2.12
N ASN A 252 -16.46 -1.78 -3.04
CA ASN A 252 -16.98 -1.14 -4.25
C ASN A 252 -17.72 -2.13 -5.15
N ALA A 253 -17.19 -3.35 -5.31
CA ALA A 253 -17.83 -4.39 -6.12
C ALA A 253 -19.20 -4.77 -5.55
N LEU A 254 -19.30 -4.92 -4.22
CA LEU A 254 -20.56 -5.16 -3.51
C LEU A 254 -21.56 -4.02 -3.67
N LEU A 255 -21.13 -2.76 -3.47
CA LEU A 255 -21.99 -1.59 -3.61
C LEU A 255 -22.45 -1.37 -5.06
N ALA A 256 -21.64 -1.78 -6.02
CA ALA A 256 -21.98 -1.74 -7.45
C ALA A 256 -22.83 -2.94 -7.90
N GLY A 257 -23.15 -3.89 -7.00
CA GLY A 257 -23.90 -5.10 -7.34
C GLY A 257 -23.17 -6.03 -8.31
N ARG A 258 -21.83 -5.99 -8.33
CA ARG A 258 -20.98 -6.81 -9.20
C ARG A 258 -20.71 -8.20 -8.62
N VAL A 259 -20.80 -8.33 -7.30
CA VAL A 259 -20.58 -9.57 -6.56
C VAL A 259 -21.71 -9.75 -5.54
N GLU A 260 -22.20 -10.97 -5.41
CA GLU A 260 -23.16 -11.38 -4.39
C GLU A 260 -22.47 -12.38 -3.45
N PRO A 261 -22.55 -12.20 -2.13
CA PRO A 261 -21.97 -13.15 -1.18
C PRO A 261 -22.71 -14.48 -1.27
N ASP A 262 -21.99 -15.58 -1.47
CA ASP A 262 -22.57 -16.91 -1.34
C ASP A 262 -23.05 -17.14 0.11
N HIS A 263 -24.26 -17.70 0.23
CA HIS A 263 -24.90 -17.99 1.52
C HIS A 263 -24.08 -18.95 2.39
N GLY A 264 -23.24 -19.80 1.79
CA GLY A 264 -22.34 -20.69 2.53
C GLY A 264 -21.21 -19.98 3.29
N TRP A 265 -20.85 -18.76 2.89
CA TRP A 265 -19.76 -17.98 3.50
C TRP A 265 -20.23 -16.87 4.44
N LEU A 266 -21.55 -16.64 4.53
CA LEU A 266 -22.12 -15.74 5.51
C LEU A 266 -21.85 -16.30 6.91
N PRO A 267 -21.34 -15.50 7.87
CA PRO A 267 -21.20 -15.94 9.24
C PRO A 267 -22.56 -16.44 9.74
N HIS A 268 -22.67 -17.74 10.04
CA HIS A 268 -23.87 -18.28 10.65
C HIS A 268 -24.07 -17.53 11.96
N VAL A 269 -25.12 -16.74 12.04
CA VAL A 269 -25.63 -16.30 13.33
C VAL A 269 -26.43 -17.50 13.79
N ASP A 270 -25.77 -18.42 14.50
CA ASP A 270 -26.49 -19.47 15.21
C ASP A 270 -27.51 -18.74 16.10
N ALA A 271 -28.79 -18.85 15.74
CA ALA A 271 -29.87 -18.38 16.57
C ALA A 271 -29.88 -19.28 17.81
N GLU A 272 -29.68 -18.67 18.97
CA GLU A 272 -29.85 -19.32 20.29
C GLU A 272 -31.21 -20.02 20.41
#